data_AF-A0AAQ3Q6F1-F1
#
_entry.id   AF-A0AAQ3Q6F1-F1
#
_cell.length_a   1.000
_cell.length_b   1.000
_cell.length_c   1.000
_cell.angle_alpha   90.00
_cell.angle_beta   90.00
_cell.angle_gamma   90.00
#
_symmetry.space_group_name_H-M   'P 1'
#
loop_
_entity.id
_entity.type
_entity.pdbx_description
1 polymer ?
#
loop_
_entity_poly.entity_id
_entity_poly.type
_entity_poly.pdbx_seq_one_letter_code
_entity_poly.pdbx_strand_id
1 'polypeptide(L)'
;MRQIIATAIMVHEHPFNIVEGEVWMWGFQYANSEFQKISRKTARSDCLAIYEAEKKQLKVLLQSVSKISLTIDMWKSSHQVAEYMIITGHFIDAGWNLQKRVLSFVKVPASRRGIDVADAIFKYLKTWGIENKVFSVSVDNASYNDSCLRALKDNISDSSSLPTGGSLFHVRCCAHILNLLVQDGLGRIKDTIHNVRESVKYINYNDSRLKLFCDIVEQKRLKEKKLIIDCPTRWNSTYKMLSTTLKFKVVFPGYKEREPHYKYAPSEEDWKKVEKIF
;
A
#
# COMPACT_ATOMS: atom_id res chain seq x y z
N MET A 1 -15.16 26.95 11.98
CA MET A 1 -14.44 25.99 12.87
C MET A 1 -14.66 24.52 12.49
N ARG A 2 -15.89 24.01 12.33
CA ARG A 2 -16.16 22.60 11.98
C ARG A 2 -15.49 22.10 10.69
N GLN A 3 -15.51 22.90 9.62
CA GLN A 3 -14.83 22.54 8.36
C GLN A 3 -13.32 22.39 8.53
N ILE A 4 -12.69 23.24 9.36
CA ILE A 4 -11.25 23.15 9.67
C ILE A 4 -10.96 21.86 10.45
N ILE A 5 -11.79 21.53 11.45
CA ILE A 5 -11.67 20.28 12.22
C ILE A 5 -11.77 19.07 11.28
N ALA A 6 -12.78 19.03 10.42
CA ALA A 6 -12.94 17.94 9.45
C ALA A 6 -11.76 17.87 8.46
N THR A 7 -11.25 19.02 8.00
CA THR A 7 -10.06 19.08 7.14
C THR A 7 -8.84 18.53 7.86
N ALA A 8 -8.59 18.95 9.11
CA ALA A 8 -7.49 18.44 9.93
C ALA A 8 -7.60 16.93 10.15
N ILE A 9 -8.81 16.42 10.40
CA ILE A 9 -9.06 14.97 10.52
C ILE A 9 -8.63 14.24 9.25
N MET A 10 -9.01 14.75 8.07
CA MET A 10 -8.71 14.10 6.79
C MET A 10 -7.23 14.23 6.40
N VAL A 11 -6.63 15.41 6.58
CA VAL A 11 -5.24 15.68 6.20
C VAL A 11 -4.25 14.95 7.10
N HIS A 12 -4.56 14.83 8.39
CA HIS A 12 -3.69 14.15 9.37
C HIS A 12 -4.12 12.71 9.67
N GLU A 13 -5.10 12.19 8.92
CA GLU A 13 -5.60 10.81 9.05
C GLU A 13 -6.01 10.45 10.48
N HIS A 14 -6.55 11.43 11.23
CA HIS A 14 -6.97 11.20 12.60
C HIS A 14 -8.26 10.38 12.66
N PRO A 15 -8.45 9.56 13.71
CA PRO A 15 -9.72 8.89 13.91
C PRO A 15 -10.80 9.93 14.25
N PHE A 16 -12.05 9.69 13.82
CA PHE A 16 -13.15 10.65 14.04
C PHE A 16 -13.42 10.96 15.51
N ASN A 17 -13.02 10.10 16.45
CA ASN A 17 -13.17 10.33 17.88
C ASN A 17 -12.10 11.27 18.47
N ILE A 18 -11.16 11.80 17.67
CA ILE A 18 -10.22 12.82 18.15
C ILE A 18 -10.94 14.05 18.70
N VAL A 19 -12.12 14.37 18.16
CA VAL A 19 -12.98 15.46 18.63
C VAL A 19 -13.58 15.21 20.02
N GLU A 20 -13.46 13.99 20.53
CA GLU A 20 -13.95 13.62 21.85
C GLU A 20 -12.87 13.79 22.93
N GLY A 21 -11.60 13.99 22.54
CA GLY A 21 -10.48 14.25 23.44
C GLY A 21 -10.58 15.62 24.14
N GLU A 22 -10.45 15.62 25.46
CA GLU A 22 -10.71 16.81 26.30
C GLU A 22 -9.69 17.94 26.06
N VAL A 23 -8.39 17.63 26.08
CA VAL A 23 -7.34 18.64 25.91
C VAL A 23 -7.41 19.30 24.53
N TRP A 24 -7.71 18.52 23.50
CA TRP A 24 -7.81 19.03 22.13
C TRP A 24 -8.99 19.99 21.98
N MET A 25 -10.14 19.63 22.55
CA MET A 25 -11.34 20.48 22.54
C MET A 25 -11.21 21.72 23.43
N TRP A 26 -10.49 21.62 24.54
CA TRP A 26 -10.19 22.77 25.39
C TRP A 26 -9.44 23.86 24.63
N GLY A 27 -8.47 23.50 23.77
CA GLY A 27 -7.78 24.46 22.91
C GLY A 27 -8.72 25.24 21.99
N PHE A 28 -9.73 24.58 21.40
CA PHE A 28 -10.74 25.25 20.55
C PHE A 28 -11.68 26.15 21.35
N GLN A 29 -12.08 25.72 22.55
CA GLN A 29 -12.95 26.52 23.42
C GLN A 29 -12.22 27.73 24.01
N TYR A 30 -10.91 27.60 24.27
CA TYR A 30 -10.07 28.73 24.66
C TYR A 30 -9.92 29.75 23.52
N ALA A 31 -9.71 29.28 22.28
CA ALA A 31 -9.61 30.15 21.11
C ALA A 31 -10.95 30.78 20.70
N ASN A 32 -12.08 30.13 21.01
CA ASN A 32 -13.42 30.63 20.76
C ASN A 32 -14.38 30.12 21.85
N SER A 33 -14.81 31.02 22.75
CA SER A 33 -15.69 30.68 23.87
C SER A 33 -17.09 30.19 23.44
N GLU A 34 -17.54 30.53 22.24
CA GLU A 34 -18.82 30.07 21.68
C GLU A 34 -18.71 28.68 21.02
N PHE A 35 -17.49 28.12 20.91
CA PHE A 35 -17.31 26.80 20.34
C PHE A 35 -17.99 25.73 21.19
N GLN A 36 -18.88 24.97 20.56
CA GLN A 36 -19.48 23.79 21.15
C GLN A 36 -18.77 22.53 20.64
N LYS A 37 -18.41 21.65 21.58
CA LYS A 37 -17.81 20.35 21.29
C LYS A 37 -18.71 19.54 20.35
N ILE A 38 -18.12 18.93 19.34
CA ILE A 38 -18.83 18.09 18.38
C ILE A 38 -18.62 16.60 18.70
N SER A 39 -19.59 15.76 18.32
CA SER A 39 -19.48 14.31 18.48
C SER A 39 -18.67 13.68 17.34
N ARG A 40 -18.16 12.45 17.53
CA ARG A 40 -17.58 11.65 16.44
C ARG A 40 -18.51 11.48 15.24
N LYS A 41 -19.84 11.41 15.47
CA LYS A 41 -20.85 11.27 14.42
C LYS A 41 -20.93 12.54 13.58
N THR A 42 -20.89 13.70 14.25
CA THR A 42 -20.86 15.02 13.62
C THR A 42 -19.59 15.19 12.79
N ALA A 43 -18.42 14.87 13.36
CA ALA A 43 -17.14 14.96 12.66
C ALA A 43 -17.10 14.08 11.41
N ARG A 44 -17.60 12.84 11.50
CA ARG A 44 -17.75 11.95 10.34
C ARG A 44 -18.66 12.57 9.28
N SER A 45 -19.82 13.11 9.68
CA SER A 45 -20.76 13.75 8.76
C SER A 45 -20.13 14.95 8.04
N ASP A 46 -19.33 15.74 8.74
CA ASP A 46 -18.64 16.91 8.18
C ASP A 46 -17.57 16.50 7.15
N CYS A 47 -16.77 15.47 7.47
CA CYS A 47 -15.80 14.92 6.51
C CYS A 47 -16.50 14.40 5.24
N LEU A 48 -17.63 13.71 5.40
CA LEU A 48 -18.41 13.20 4.27
C LEU A 48 -19.03 14.33 3.44
N ALA A 49 -19.50 15.41 4.08
CA ALA A 49 -20.03 16.57 3.38
C ALA A 49 -18.95 17.27 2.53
N ILE A 50 -17.73 17.43 3.06
CA ILE A 50 -16.59 17.95 2.29
C ILE A 50 -16.27 17.01 1.13
N TYR A 51 -16.18 15.69 1.37
CA TYR A 51 -15.94 14.71 0.32
C TYR A 51 -16.98 14.81 -0.82
N GLU A 52 -18.28 14.88 -0.51
CA GLU A 52 -19.31 14.98 -1.54
C GLU A 52 -19.26 16.32 -2.30
N ALA A 53 -18.88 17.43 -1.63
CA ALA A 53 -18.65 18.71 -2.29
C ALA A 53 -17.46 18.65 -3.26
N GLU A 54 -16.31 18.14 -2.80
CA GLU A 54 -15.10 17.97 -3.61
C GLU A 54 -15.33 17.01 -4.78
N LYS A 55 -16.09 15.93 -4.56
CA LYS A 55 -16.48 14.98 -5.60
C LYS A 55 -17.27 15.66 -6.73
N LYS A 56 -18.20 16.56 -6.39
CA LYS A 56 -18.95 17.34 -7.40
C LYS A 56 -18.02 18.25 -8.19
N GLN A 57 -17.11 18.95 -7.53
CA GLN A 57 -16.12 19.79 -8.20
C GLN A 57 -15.22 18.99 -9.14
N LEU A 58 -14.73 17.83 -8.68
CA LEU A 58 -13.92 16.94 -9.49
C LEU A 58 -14.69 16.41 -10.70
N LYS A 59 -15.98 16.08 -10.56
CA LYS A 59 -16.81 15.69 -11.71
C LYS A 59 -16.89 16.79 -12.76
N VAL A 60 -17.05 18.05 -12.35
CA VAL A 60 -17.04 19.20 -13.28
C VAL A 60 -15.68 19.32 -13.96
N LEU A 61 -14.57 19.23 -13.21
CA LEU A 61 -13.23 19.25 -13.79
C LEU A 61 -13.03 18.13 -14.83
N LEU A 62 -13.49 16.92 -14.53
CA LEU A 62 -13.34 15.78 -15.44
C LEU A 62 -14.14 15.96 -16.74
N GLN A 63 -15.10 16.88 -16.83
CA GLN A 63 -15.81 17.18 -18.08
C GLN A 63 -14.88 17.82 -19.13
N SER A 64 -13.93 18.68 -18.71
CA SER A 64 -12.97 19.32 -19.63
C SER A 64 -11.79 18.42 -20.00
N VAL A 65 -11.55 17.35 -19.24
CA VAL A 65 -10.49 16.39 -19.52
C VAL A 65 -10.84 15.54 -20.73
N SER A 66 -9.92 15.44 -21.69
CA SER A 66 -10.11 14.65 -22.92
C SER A 66 -9.83 13.16 -22.71
N LYS A 67 -8.75 12.83 -22.01
CA LYS A 67 -8.28 11.46 -21.79
C LYS A 67 -7.75 11.25 -20.37
N ILE A 68 -8.04 10.08 -19.82
CA ILE A 68 -7.71 9.69 -18.45
C ILE A 68 -7.05 8.31 -18.48
N SER A 69 -5.86 8.20 -17.90
CA SER A 69 -5.24 6.90 -17.61
C SER A 69 -5.63 6.46 -16.20
N LEU A 70 -5.89 5.18 -16.01
CA LEU A 70 -6.32 4.63 -14.73
C LEU A 70 -5.19 3.80 -14.13
N THR A 71 -4.99 3.87 -12.83
CA THR A 71 -4.31 2.82 -12.08
C THR A 71 -5.30 2.16 -11.15
N ILE A 72 -5.36 0.84 -11.19
CA ILE A 72 -6.27 0.06 -10.36
C ILE A 72 -5.42 -0.85 -9.47
N ASP A 73 -5.63 -0.72 -8.17
CA ASP A 73 -4.98 -1.56 -7.17
C ASP A 73 -6.04 -2.34 -6.41
N MET A 74 -5.78 -3.64 -6.22
CA MET A 74 -6.69 -4.55 -5.55
C MET A 74 -5.94 -5.36 -4.50
N TRP A 75 -6.47 -5.41 -3.29
CA TRP A 75 -5.87 -6.19 -2.23
C TRP A 75 -6.94 -6.79 -1.31
N LYS A 76 -6.56 -7.91 -0.68
CA LYS A 76 -7.36 -8.55 0.34
C LYS A 76 -6.92 -8.05 1.72
N SER A 77 -7.86 -7.54 2.49
CA SER A 77 -7.66 -7.23 3.91
C SER A 77 -7.49 -8.54 4.69
N SER A 78 -6.35 -8.66 5.37
CA SER A 78 -6.03 -9.81 6.23
C SER A 78 -6.99 -9.94 7.42
N HIS A 79 -7.50 -8.82 7.93
CA HIS A 79 -8.33 -8.79 9.14
C HIS A 79 -9.83 -8.94 8.86
N GLN A 80 -10.31 -8.46 7.71
CA GLN A 80 -11.75 -8.37 7.44
C GLN A 80 -12.23 -9.40 6.41
N VAL A 81 -11.32 -10.22 5.87
CA VAL A 81 -11.59 -11.17 4.77
C VAL A 81 -12.37 -10.50 3.64
N ALA A 82 -12.08 -9.22 3.40
CA ALA A 82 -12.72 -8.36 2.42
C ALA A 82 -11.70 -7.93 1.38
N GLU A 83 -12.12 -7.87 0.13
CA GLU A 83 -11.29 -7.37 -0.97
C GLU A 83 -11.68 -5.92 -1.26
N TYR A 84 -10.66 -5.09 -1.45
CA TYR A 84 -10.80 -3.67 -1.75
C TYR A 84 -10.16 -3.38 -3.09
N MET A 85 -10.76 -2.44 -3.81
CA MET A 85 -10.27 -1.92 -5.08
C MET A 85 -10.21 -0.40 -5.02
N ILE A 86 -9.08 0.15 -5.41
CA ILE A 86 -8.92 1.59 -5.65
C ILE A 86 -8.84 1.83 -7.14
N ILE A 87 -9.64 2.78 -7.64
CA ILE A 87 -9.52 3.33 -8.98
C ILE A 87 -8.97 4.75 -8.84
N THR A 88 -7.78 4.99 -9.40
CA THR A 88 -7.16 6.31 -9.45
C THR A 88 -7.07 6.78 -10.90
N GLY A 89 -7.55 7.99 -11.17
CA GLY A 89 -7.43 8.65 -12.46
C GLY A 89 -6.19 9.54 -12.51
N HIS A 90 -5.51 9.50 -13.66
CA HIS A 90 -4.36 10.32 -14.00
C HIS A 90 -4.64 11.05 -15.31
N PHE A 91 -4.49 12.36 -15.32
CA PHE A 91 -4.81 13.19 -16.49
C PHE A 91 -4.03 14.49 -16.48
N ILE A 92 -3.94 15.16 -17.63
CA ILE A 92 -3.38 16.50 -17.75
C ILE A 92 -4.54 17.51 -17.72
N ASP A 93 -4.44 18.53 -16.87
CA ASP A 93 -5.44 19.60 -16.82
C ASP A 93 -5.17 20.73 -17.84
N ALA A 94 -6.05 21.73 -17.88
CA ALA A 94 -5.94 22.87 -18.81
C ALA A 94 -4.67 23.71 -18.60
N GLY A 95 -4.07 23.66 -17.41
CA GLY A 95 -2.80 24.31 -17.10
C GLY A 95 -1.57 23.45 -17.42
N TRP A 96 -1.76 22.33 -18.14
CA TRP A 96 -0.71 21.36 -18.45
C TRP A 96 -0.13 20.65 -17.22
N ASN A 97 -0.85 20.62 -16.09
CA ASN A 97 -0.36 19.95 -14.90
C ASN A 97 -0.84 18.50 -14.84
N LEU A 98 0.06 17.60 -14.46
CA LEU A 98 -0.30 16.22 -14.18
C LEU A 98 -1.12 16.13 -12.90
N GLN A 99 -2.36 15.68 -13.03
CA GLN A 99 -3.27 15.44 -11.93
C GLN A 99 -3.36 13.95 -11.63
N LYS A 100 -3.40 13.64 -10.33
CA LYS A 100 -3.68 12.31 -9.78
C LYS A 100 -4.82 12.42 -8.79
N ARG A 101 -5.91 11.68 -8.99
CA ARG A 101 -7.09 11.69 -8.10
C ARG A 101 -7.62 10.29 -7.86
N VAL A 102 -7.86 9.96 -6.58
CA VAL A 102 -8.58 8.75 -6.21
C VAL A 102 -10.05 8.94 -6.57
N LEU A 103 -10.55 8.17 -7.52
CA LEU A 103 -11.92 8.26 -8.01
C LEU A 103 -12.85 7.37 -7.19
N SER A 104 -12.39 6.18 -6.82
CA SER A 104 -13.24 5.26 -6.07
C SER A 104 -12.42 4.36 -5.17
N PHE A 105 -12.89 4.21 -3.94
CA PHE A 105 -12.45 3.19 -3.00
C PHE A 105 -13.63 2.24 -2.78
N VAL A 106 -13.50 1.00 -3.22
CA VAL A 106 -14.61 0.08 -3.41
C VAL A 106 -14.34 -1.17 -2.60
N LYS A 107 -15.34 -1.62 -1.83
CA LYS A 107 -15.36 -2.99 -1.32
C LYS A 107 -15.91 -3.89 -2.42
N VAL A 108 -15.09 -4.81 -2.91
CA VAL A 108 -15.49 -5.72 -3.99
C VAL A 108 -16.21 -6.93 -3.38
N PRO A 109 -17.45 -7.24 -3.80
CA PRO A 109 -18.15 -8.45 -3.36
C PRO A 109 -17.36 -9.72 -3.73
N ALA A 110 -17.63 -10.82 -3.02
CA ALA A 110 -16.90 -12.07 -3.24
C ALA A 110 -17.29 -12.74 -4.58
N SER A 111 -16.58 -12.40 -5.66
CA SER A 111 -16.42 -13.26 -6.83
C SER A 111 -15.15 -12.86 -7.60
N ARG A 112 -14.40 -13.86 -8.06
CA ARG A 112 -13.03 -13.69 -8.60
C ARG A 112 -12.94 -13.85 -10.11
N ARG A 113 -14.03 -13.67 -10.84
CA ARG A 113 -13.94 -13.70 -12.30
C ARG A 113 -13.50 -12.33 -12.75
N GLY A 114 -12.54 -12.27 -13.67
CA GLY A 114 -12.08 -11.00 -14.23
C GLY A 114 -13.23 -10.15 -14.78
N ILE A 115 -14.30 -10.79 -15.29
CA ILE A 115 -15.50 -10.10 -15.75
C ILE A 115 -16.26 -9.36 -14.64
N ASP A 116 -16.36 -9.93 -13.44
CA ASP A 116 -17.07 -9.29 -12.32
C ASP A 116 -16.32 -8.02 -11.87
N VAL A 117 -14.98 -8.08 -11.91
CA VAL A 117 -14.11 -6.93 -11.63
C VAL A 117 -14.24 -5.88 -12.73
N ALA A 118 -14.28 -6.29 -14.01
CA ALA A 118 -14.47 -5.40 -15.14
C ALA A 118 -15.81 -4.64 -15.05
N ASP A 119 -16.90 -5.33 -14.72
CA ASP A 119 -18.22 -4.74 -14.53
C ASP A 119 -18.24 -3.76 -13.36
N ALA A 120 -17.57 -4.11 -12.25
CA ALA A 120 -17.41 -3.20 -11.12
C ALA A 120 -16.67 -1.93 -11.53
N ILE A 121 -15.53 -2.05 -12.23
CA ILE A 121 -14.77 -0.90 -12.73
C ILE A 121 -15.65 -0.04 -13.64
N PHE A 122 -16.28 -0.64 -14.64
CA PHE A 122 -17.11 0.05 -15.63
C PHE A 122 -18.29 0.79 -15.00
N LYS A 123 -18.94 0.20 -13.99
CA LYS A 123 -19.97 0.87 -13.19
C LYS A 123 -19.45 2.17 -12.56
N TYR A 124 -18.24 2.17 -12.01
CA TYR A 124 -17.66 3.39 -11.43
C TYR A 124 -17.27 4.39 -12.50
N LEU A 125 -16.75 3.96 -13.65
CA LEU A 125 -16.49 4.85 -14.79
C LEU A 125 -17.76 5.58 -15.23
N LYS A 126 -18.87 4.87 -15.38
CA LYS A 126 -20.20 5.46 -15.65
C LYS A 126 -20.67 6.39 -14.54
N THR A 127 -20.45 6.01 -13.28
CA THR A 127 -20.79 6.87 -12.13
C THR A 127 -20.04 8.20 -12.16
N TRP A 128 -18.81 8.21 -12.70
CA TRP A 128 -17.99 9.39 -12.88
C TRP A 128 -18.22 10.11 -14.23
N GLY A 129 -18.89 9.48 -15.20
CA GLY A 129 -19.12 10.01 -16.54
C GLY A 129 -17.83 10.10 -17.36
N ILE A 130 -16.94 9.11 -17.21
CA ILE A 130 -15.61 9.08 -17.83
C ILE A 130 -15.34 7.81 -18.65
N GLU A 131 -16.34 6.96 -18.84
CA GLU A 131 -16.24 5.70 -19.57
C GLU A 131 -15.67 5.87 -20.98
N ASN A 132 -16.02 6.96 -21.66
CA ASN A 132 -15.54 7.32 -23.01
C ASN A 132 -14.20 8.07 -23.02
N LYS A 133 -13.63 8.36 -21.85
CA LYS A 133 -12.40 9.14 -21.68
C LYS A 133 -11.21 8.26 -21.30
N VAL A 134 -11.42 6.98 -21.05
CA VAL A 134 -10.32 6.07 -20.67
C VAL A 134 -9.32 5.94 -21.81
N PHE A 135 -8.04 6.14 -21.49
CA PHE A 135 -6.92 5.99 -22.40
C PHE A 135 -6.23 4.64 -22.20
N SER A 136 -5.77 4.40 -20.97
CA SER A 136 -5.10 3.17 -20.56
C SER A 136 -5.47 2.82 -19.13
N VAL A 137 -5.24 1.56 -18.77
CA VAL A 137 -5.45 1.00 -17.44
C VAL A 137 -4.21 0.24 -17.04
N SER A 138 -3.63 0.67 -15.93
CA SER A 138 -2.47 0.08 -15.30
C SER A 138 -2.89 -0.76 -14.09
N VAL A 139 -2.51 -2.04 -14.11
CA VAL A 139 -2.82 -3.01 -13.05
C VAL A 139 -1.57 -3.82 -12.67
N ASP A 140 -1.62 -4.53 -11.54
CA ASP A 140 -0.57 -5.49 -11.20
C ASP A 140 -0.61 -6.72 -12.12
N ASN A 141 0.38 -7.61 -12.02
CA ASN A 141 0.45 -8.77 -12.92
C ASN A 141 -0.34 -9.99 -12.41
N ALA A 142 -1.43 -9.78 -11.67
CA ALA A 142 -2.28 -10.89 -11.27
C ALA A 142 -2.93 -11.55 -12.51
N SER A 143 -3.00 -12.88 -12.51
CA SER A 143 -3.43 -13.66 -13.69
C SER A 143 -4.86 -13.34 -14.15
N TYR A 144 -5.75 -12.96 -13.25
CA TYR A 144 -7.13 -12.61 -13.60
C TYR A 144 -7.26 -11.22 -14.25
N ASN A 145 -6.24 -10.37 -14.18
CA ASN A 145 -6.28 -9.04 -14.79
C ASN A 145 -6.31 -9.10 -16.31
N ASP A 146 -5.69 -10.12 -16.91
CA ASP A 146 -5.72 -10.31 -18.37
C ASP A 146 -7.13 -10.59 -18.89
N SER A 147 -7.98 -11.31 -18.14
CA SER A 147 -9.39 -11.49 -18.50
C SER A 147 -10.25 -10.26 -18.14
N CYS A 148 -9.97 -9.63 -17.01
CA CYS A 148 -10.63 -8.39 -16.59
C CYS A 148 -10.45 -7.26 -17.62
N LEU A 149 -9.22 -7.00 -18.06
CA LEU A 149 -8.94 -5.88 -18.95
C LEU A 149 -9.39 -6.14 -20.38
N ARG A 150 -9.47 -7.41 -20.82
CA ARG A 150 -10.15 -7.75 -22.07
C ARG A 150 -11.64 -7.40 -22.01
N ALA A 151 -12.35 -7.89 -20.99
CA ALA A 151 -13.77 -7.57 -20.82
C ALA A 151 -14.02 -6.06 -20.66
N LEU A 152 -13.17 -5.36 -19.90
CA LEU A 152 -13.27 -3.91 -19.73
C LEU A 152 -13.01 -3.15 -21.04
N LYS A 153 -12.05 -3.61 -21.84
CA LYS A 153 -11.77 -3.04 -23.17
C LYS A 153 -12.98 -3.16 -24.08
N ASP A 154 -13.63 -4.32 -24.09
CA ASP A 154 -14.83 -4.57 -24.89
C ASP A 154 -15.98 -3.63 -24.44
N ASN A 155 -16.27 -3.59 -23.13
CA ASN A 155 -17.28 -2.70 -22.54
C ASN A 155 -17.08 -1.21 -22.88
N ILE A 156 -15.82 -0.75 -22.97
CA ILE A 156 -15.50 0.64 -23.31
C ILE A 156 -15.56 0.88 -24.82
N SER A 157 -15.15 -0.11 -25.62
CA SER A 157 -15.14 -0.02 -27.09
C SER A 157 -16.56 0.10 -27.66
N ASP A 158 -17.55 -0.47 -26.97
CA ASP A 158 -18.97 -0.27 -27.28
C ASP A 158 -19.44 1.18 -27.09
N SER A 159 -18.72 1.97 -26.28
CA SER A 159 -19.09 3.34 -25.92
C SER A 159 -18.24 4.43 -26.55
N SER A 160 -17.03 4.10 -27.05
CA SER A 160 -16.09 5.08 -27.62
C SER A 160 -14.96 4.43 -28.40
N SER A 161 -14.32 5.19 -29.31
CA SER A 161 -13.10 4.75 -29.96
C SER A 161 -11.90 4.83 -29.02
N LEU A 162 -11.23 3.69 -28.84
CA LEU A 162 -9.98 3.63 -28.09
C LEU A 162 -8.81 4.16 -28.95
N PRO A 163 -7.93 4.99 -28.38
CA PRO A 163 -6.72 5.44 -29.07
C PRO A 163 -5.91 4.25 -29.58
N THR A 164 -5.39 4.33 -30.81
CA THR A 164 -4.56 3.27 -31.42
C THR A 164 -5.20 1.87 -31.41
N GLY A 165 -6.53 1.78 -31.55
CA GLY A 165 -7.26 0.49 -31.49
C GLY A 165 -7.18 -0.20 -30.13
N GLY A 166 -6.84 0.57 -29.08
CA GLY A 166 -6.63 0.07 -27.73
C GLY A 166 -5.38 -0.82 -27.58
N SER A 167 -4.37 -0.65 -28.43
CA SER A 167 -3.06 -1.33 -28.26
C SER A 167 -2.35 -0.92 -26.96
N LEU A 168 -2.59 0.32 -26.50
CA LEU A 168 -2.05 0.87 -25.26
C LEU A 168 -3.00 0.74 -24.06
N PHE A 169 -4.09 -0.01 -24.20
CA PHE A 169 -5.15 -0.04 -23.18
C PHE A 169 -4.70 -0.73 -21.89
N HIS A 170 -3.94 -1.83 -21.98
CA HIS A 170 -3.43 -2.54 -20.81
C HIS A 170 -1.94 -2.24 -20.62
N VAL A 171 -1.60 -1.61 -19.50
CA VAL A 171 -0.23 -1.38 -19.08
C VAL A 171 0.06 -2.21 -17.82
N ARG A 172 1.13 -3.02 -17.86
CA ARG A 172 1.55 -3.81 -16.69
C ARG A 172 2.33 -2.93 -15.71
N CYS A 173 2.12 -3.13 -14.41
CA CYS A 173 2.84 -2.39 -13.38
C CYS A 173 4.35 -2.70 -13.40
N CYS A 174 5.18 -1.72 -13.78
CA CYS A 174 6.64 -1.86 -13.80
C CYS A 174 7.23 -2.23 -12.43
N ALA A 175 6.68 -1.68 -11.33
CA ALA A 175 7.13 -2.01 -9.98
C ALA A 175 6.88 -3.49 -9.64
N HIS A 176 5.77 -4.05 -10.13
CA HIS A 176 5.46 -5.46 -9.96
C HIS A 176 6.35 -6.34 -10.86
N ILE A 177 6.60 -5.93 -12.11
CA ILE A 177 7.57 -6.61 -12.99
C ILE A 177 8.95 -6.67 -12.34
N LEU A 178 9.43 -5.55 -11.81
CA LEU A 178 10.71 -5.50 -11.09
C LEU A 178 10.69 -6.43 -9.87
N ASN A 179 9.59 -6.45 -9.10
CA ASN A 179 9.45 -7.39 -7.99
C ASN A 179 9.57 -8.84 -8.45
N LEU A 180 8.93 -9.22 -9.55
CA LEU A 180 9.02 -10.58 -10.09
C LEU A 180 10.45 -10.93 -10.52
N LEU A 181 11.13 -10.02 -11.23
CA LEU A 181 12.53 -10.21 -11.66
C LEU A 181 13.46 -10.42 -10.46
N VAL A 182 13.34 -9.57 -9.44
CA VAL A 182 14.19 -9.69 -8.24
C VAL A 182 13.84 -10.95 -7.45
N GLN A 183 12.55 -11.30 -7.33
CA GLN A 183 12.12 -12.53 -6.63
C GLN A 183 12.65 -13.79 -7.30
N ASP A 184 12.68 -13.85 -8.64
CA ASP A 184 13.31 -14.96 -9.38
C ASP A 184 14.81 -15.08 -9.05
N GLY A 185 15.52 -13.96 -9.04
CA GLY A 185 16.92 -13.89 -8.62
C GLY A 185 17.15 -14.32 -7.17
N LEU A 186 16.34 -13.82 -6.23
CA LEU A 186 16.38 -14.20 -4.81
C LEU A 186 16.06 -15.68 -4.61
N GLY A 187 15.28 -16.28 -5.50
CA GLY A 187 15.00 -17.72 -5.51
C GLY A 187 16.26 -18.60 -5.58
N ARG A 188 17.36 -18.09 -6.14
CA ARG A 188 18.66 -18.78 -6.20
C ARG A 188 19.34 -18.93 -4.84
N ILE A 189 18.97 -18.10 -3.86
CA ILE A 189 19.50 -18.12 -2.49
C ILE A 189 18.38 -18.28 -1.46
N LYS A 190 17.26 -18.91 -1.86
CA LYS A 190 16.05 -19.03 -1.02
C LYS A 190 16.32 -19.64 0.36
N ASP A 191 17.24 -20.60 0.46
CA ASP A 191 17.56 -21.30 1.70
C ASP A 191 18.35 -20.39 2.66
N THR A 192 19.30 -19.62 2.12
CA THR A 192 20.00 -18.55 2.85
C THR A 192 19.01 -17.52 3.38
N ILE A 193 18.09 -17.05 2.52
CA ILE A 193 17.05 -16.09 2.93
C ILE A 193 16.14 -16.70 3.99
N HIS A 194 15.79 -17.98 3.87
CA HIS A 194 14.99 -18.70 4.85
C HIS A 194 15.68 -18.74 6.21
N ASN A 195 16.96 -19.14 6.26
CA ASN A 195 17.73 -19.18 7.52
C ASN A 195 17.81 -17.81 8.19
N VAL A 196 18.10 -16.75 7.42
CA VAL A 196 18.11 -15.38 7.95
C VAL A 196 16.73 -14.97 8.46
N ARG A 197 15.67 -15.24 7.69
CA ARG A 197 14.30 -14.89 8.08
C ARG A 197 13.86 -15.61 9.35
N GLU A 198 14.07 -16.91 9.44
CA GLU A 198 13.70 -17.70 10.62
C GLU A 198 14.53 -17.30 11.83
N SER A 199 15.79 -16.87 11.64
CA SER A 199 16.59 -16.27 12.70
C SER A 199 15.99 -14.98 13.24
N VAL A 200 15.60 -14.06 12.35
CA VAL A 200 14.96 -12.80 12.75
C VAL A 200 13.63 -13.08 13.47
N LYS A 201 12.80 -13.99 12.96
CA LYS A 201 11.56 -14.41 13.63
C LYS A 201 11.82 -15.01 15.00
N TYR A 202 12.80 -15.90 15.10
CA TYR A 202 13.13 -16.60 16.34
C TYR A 202 13.56 -15.62 17.42
N ILE A 203 14.46 -14.69 17.10
CA ILE A 203 14.97 -13.67 18.02
C ILE A 203 13.85 -12.70 18.44
N ASN A 204 13.04 -12.24 17.48
CA ASN A 204 11.95 -11.29 17.74
C ASN A 204 10.70 -11.95 18.35
N TYR A 205 10.69 -13.28 18.56
CA TYR A 205 9.50 -14.00 19.00
C TYR A 205 9.05 -13.61 20.42
N ASN A 206 9.99 -13.34 21.32
CA ASN A 206 9.69 -12.91 22.69
C ASN A 206 10.81 -12.05 23.29
N ASP A 207 10.50 -11.38 24.40
CA ASP A 207 11.39 -10.42 25.04
C ASP A 207 12.67 -11.06 25.60
N SER A 208 12.62 -12.31 26.06
CA SER A 208 13.79 -13.01 26.60
C SER A 208 14.85 -13.22 25.50
N ARG A 209 14.41 -13.71 24.34
CA ARG A 209 15.26 -13.94 23.18
C ARG A 209 15.81 -12.65 22.59
N LEU A 210 14.97 -11.61 22.52
CA LEU A 210 15.39 -10.30 22.05
C LEU A 210 16.38 -9.65 23.02
N LYS A 211 16.16 -9.78 24.33
CA LYS A 211 17.09 -9.29 25.36
C LYS A 211 18.46 -9.94 25.24
N LEU A 212 18.53 -11.27 25.12
CA LEU A 212 19.79 -11.96 24.91
C LEU A 212 20.52 -11.45 23.66
N PHE A 213 19.79 -11.19 22.56
CA PHE A 213 20.38 -10.62 21.36
C PHE A 213 20.96 -9.22 21.62
N CYS A 214 20.19 -8.34 22.26
CA CYS A 214 20.62 -7.00 22.64
C CYS A 214 21.86 -7.01 23.56
N ASP A 215 21.92 -7.93 24.54
CA ASP A 215 23.07 -8.04 25.44
C ASP A 215 24.36 -8.37 24.68
N ILE A 216 24.29 -9.23 23.65
CA ILE A 216 25.44 -9.58 22.81
C ILE A 216 25.78 -8.43 21.85
N VAL A 217 24.78 -7.74 21.28
CA VAL A 217 24.96 -6.53 20.47
C VAL A 217 25.74 -5.46 21.26
N GLU A 218 25.39 -5.25 22.53
CA GLU A 218 26.05 -4.30 23.44
C GLU A 218 27.48 -4.74 23.76
N GLN A 219 27.71 -6.03 24.05
CA GLN A 219 29.07 -6.59 24.22
C GLN A 219 29.94 -6.37 22.99
N LYS A 220 29.36 -6.44 21.79
CA LYS A 220 30.05 -6.18 20.50
C LYS A 220 30.09 -4.70 20.11
N ARG A 221 29.52 -3.80 20.93
CA ARG A 221 29.51 -2.34 20.74
C ARG A 221 28.92 -1.88 19.39
N LEU A 222 27.91 -2.59 18.91
CA LEU A 222 27.19 -2.21 17.68
C LEU A 222 26.19 -1.08 17.97
N LYS A 223 26.00 -0.18 16.99
CA LYS A 223 25.13 1.01 17.14
C LYS A 223 23.65 0.66 17.02
N GLU A 224 23.31 -0.18 16.05
CA GLU A 224 21.94 -0.63 15.83
C GLU A 224 21.54 -1.70 16.87
N LYS A 225 20.25 -1.79 17.20
CA LYS A 225 19.72 -2.76 18.18
C LYS A 225 18.52 -3.58 17.68
N LYS A 226 18.06 -3.36 16.45
CA LYS A 226 16.78 -3.90 15.98
C LYS A 226 16.94 -4.67 14.68
N LEU A 227 16.49 -5.93 14.71
CA LEU A 227 16.28 -6.74 13.51
C LEU A 227 14.90 -6.43 12.90
N ILE A 228 14.82 -6.46 11.57
CA ILE A 228 13.61 -6.15 10.82
C ILE A 228 13.22 -7.41 10.05
N ILE A 229 11.99 -7.88 10.26
CA ILE A 229 11.43 -9.00 9.51
C ILE A 229 10.93 -8.52 8.14
N ASP A 230 11.09 -9.35 7.11
CA ASP A 230 10.59 -9.03 5.78
C ASP A 230 9.11 -9.37 5.57
N CYS A 231 8.54 -8.75 4.54
CA CYS A 231 7.36 -9.22 3.84
C CYS A 231 7.82 -10.04 2.62
N PRO A 232 7.68 -11.37 2.61
CA PRO A 232 8.28 -12.24 1.59
C PRO A 232 7.84 -11.92 0.15
N THR A 233 6.65 -11.34 -0.03
CA THR A 233 6.13 -10.97 -1.34
C THR A 233 6.71 -9.67 -1.91
N ARG A 234 7.51 -8.93 -1.13
CA ARG A 234 8.09 -7.63 -1.48
C ARG A 234 9.61 -7.68 -1.41
N TRP A 235 10.27 -7.68 -2.57
CA TRP A 235 11.73 -7.82 -2.67
C TRP A 235 12.50 -6.78 -1.83
N ASN A 236 12.01 -5.54 -1.82
CA ASN A 236 12.65 -4.44 -1.08
C ASN A 236 12.57 -4.65 0.44
N SER A 237 11.57 -5.39 0.93
CA SER A 237 11.49 -5.78 2.33
C SER A 237 12.51 -6.85 2.67
N THR A 238 12.70 -7.85 1.80
CA THR A 238 13.73 -8.87 1.94
C THR A 238 15.12 -8.25 1.89
N TYR A 239 15.38 -7.35 0.94
CA TYR A 239 16.62 -6.57 0.87
C TYR A 239 16.91 -5.84 2.18
N LYS A 240 15.90 -5.13 2.75
CA LYS A 240 16.05 -4.44 4.04
C LYS A 240 16.37 -5.40 5.18
N MET A 241 15.67 -6.54 5.28
CA MET A 241 15.98 -7.56 6.28
C MET A 241 17.43 -8.05 6.15
N LEU A 242 17.87 -8.42 4.95
CA LEU A 242 19.23 -8.89 4.71
C LEU A 242 20.28 -7.82 5.06
N SER A 243 20.06 -6.58 4.61
CA SER A 243 20.98 -5.47 4.87
C SER A 243 21.10 -5.14 6.36
N THR A 244 19.99 -5.18 7.10
CA THR A 244 19.97 -4.94 8.54
C THR A 244 20.64 -6.09 9.28
N THR A 245 20.28 -7.34 8.95
CA THR A 245 20.81 -8.53 9.60
C THR A 245 22.32 -8.68 9.36
N LEU A 246 22.83 -8.28 8.19
CA LEU A 246 24.25 -8.32 7.88
C LEU A 246 25.10 -7.46 8.83
N LYS A 247 24.57 -6.32 9.30
CA LYS A 247 25.23 -5.48 10.33
C LYS A 247 25.46 -6.23 11.65
N PHE A 248 24.65 -7.26 11.90
CA PHE A 248 24.70 -8.10 13.08
C PHE A 248 25.39 -9.44 12.84
N LYS A 249 26.05 -9.67 11.69
CA LYS A 249 26.71 -10.94 11.35
C LYS A 249 27.53 -11.51 12.51
N VAL A 250 28.33 -10.68 13.17
CA VAL A 250 29.22 -11.06 14.30
C VAL A 250 28.50 -11.45 15.59
N VAL A 251 27.19 -11.22 15.69
CA VAL A 251 26.35 -11.51 16.87
C VAL A 251 25.83 -12.94 16.84
N PHE A 252 25.47 -13.45 15.65
CA PHE A 252 24.80 -14.73 15.48
C PHE A 252 25.56 -15.95 16.03
N PRO A 253 26.90 -16.05 15.90
CA PRO A 253 27.65 -17.15 16.51
C PRO A 253 27.52 -17.17 18.05
N GLY A 254 27.73 -16.01 18.70
CA GLY A 254 27.60 -15.90 20.15
C GLY A 254 26.16 -16.10 20.64
N TYR A 255 25.17 -15.76 19.82
CA TYR A 255 23.77 -16.04 20.11
C TYR A 255 23.49 -17.55 20.08
N LYS A 256 24.01 -18.27 19.07
CA LYS A 256 23.87 -19.72 18.94
C LYS A 256 24.51 -20.50 20.09
N GLU A 257 25.66 -20.05 20.58
CA GLU A 257 26.32 -20.67 21.74
C GLU A 257 25.47 -20.58 23.03
N ARG A 258 24.67 -19.51 23.16
CA ARG A 258 23.89 -19.21 24.38
C ARG A 258 22.43 -19.67 24.30
N GLU A 259 21.94 -20.03 23.12
CA GLU A 259 20.55 -20.45 22.88
C GLU A 259 20.50 -21.82 22.20
N PRO A 260 20.45 -22.93 22.97
CA PRO A 260 20.51 -24.29 22.45
C PRO A 260 19.38 -24.65 21.48
N HIS A 261 18.24 -23.95 21.55
CA HIS A 261 17.09 -24.21 20.68
C HIS A 261 17.13 -23.41 19.37
N TYR A 262 18.17 -22.59 19.13
CA TYR A 262 18.31 -21.80 17.93
C TYR A 262 18.92 -22.61 16.76
N LYS A 263 18.05 -23.09 15.87
CA LYS A 263 18.42 -24.01 14.77
C LYS A 263 18.71 -23.35 13.43
N TYR A 264 18.37 -22.07 13.26
CA TYR A 264 18.36 -21.39 11.96
C TYR A 264 19.58 -20.48 11.73
N ALA A 265 20.62 -20.61 12.54
CA ALA A 265 21.83 -19.80 12.46
C ALA A 265 22.43 -19.80 11.03
N PRO A 266 22.52 -18.64 10.36
CA PRO A 266 23.12 -18.57 9.04
C PRO A 266 24.58 -19.01 9.07
N SER A 267 24.97 -19.84 8.11
CA SER A 267 26.35 -20.32 7.95
C SER A 267 27.28 -19.24 7.38
N GLU A 268 28.59 -19.48 7.41
CA GLU A 268 29.56 -18.59 6.73
C GLU A 268 29.30 -18.52 5.21
N GLU A 269 28.83 -19.60 4.60
CA GLU A 269 28.44 -19.59 3.18
C GLU A 269 27.18 -18.73 2.94
N ASP A 270 26.20 -18.82 3.84
CA ASP A 270 25.02 -17.94 3.82
C ASP A 270 25.43 -16.47 3.89
N TRP A 271 26.34 -16.11 4.80
CA TRP A 271 26.82 -14.73 4.90
C TRP A 271 27.55 -14.27 3.66
N LYS A 272 28.40 -15.11 3.05
CA LYS A 272 29.05 -14.78 1.77
C LYS A 272 28.03 -14.54 0.65
N LYS A 273 26.94 -15.30 0.61
CA LYS A 273 25.84 -15.09 -0.36
C LYS A 273 25.12 -13.77 -0.09
N VAL A 274 24.84 -13.45 1.17
CA VAL A 274 24.21 -12.18 1.57
C VAL A 274 25.10 -10.98 1.24
N GLU A 275 26.40 -11.06 1.51
CA GLU A 275 27.37 -9.99 1.20
C GLU A 275 27.42 -9.68 -0.30
N LYS A 276 27.34 -10.69 -1.17
CA LYS A 276 27.33 -10.50 -2.64
C LYS A 276 26.10 -9.77 -3.19
N ILE A 277 25.07 -9.56 -2.39
CA ILE A 277 23.87 -8.80 -2.79
C ILE A 277 24.14 -7.29 -2.75
N PHE A 278 25.15 -6.85 -1.98
CA PHE A 278 25.48 -5.45 -1.71
C PHE A 278 26.84 -5.08 -2.30
#